data_AF-A0A6C0C672-F1
#
_entry.id   AF-A0A6C0C672-F1
#
_cell.length_a   1.000
_cell.length_b   1.000
_cell.length_c   1.000
_cell.angle_alpha   90.00
_cell.angle_beta   90.00
_cell.angle_gamma   90.00
#
_symmetry.space_group_name_H-M   'P 1'
#
loop_
_entity.id
_entity.type
_entity.pdbx_description
1 polymer ?
#
loop_
_entity_poly.entity_id
_entity_poly.type
_entity_poly.pdbx_seq_one_letter_code
_entity_poly.pdbx_strand_id
1 'polypeptide(L)'
;MDNIPKTFESYINKITQKVGYLDKYGGSVIITGIVLFIFFIFFSYFYVMNKLKPIKADWAMQRCNPAVMPFAGIINAPDGASKFDYTADNFHHCTQTILSTIIGYFLQPIHHSIGTLNEFFSQISKSVNMIRHVFAYIRNRIMSIVSDIFGRMYNIVIPVQIILIKLKDILEKNVAVLTSSLYTVMTLFLSLKSFLGSFLEILVLALITLAAATILLWVLPFTWPAAGVMTALFVSVSVPLVIIAVALGNIMNLTSSKNIPKKPGCFDKNTEIMLKNKKVKISDIKAGDEMLDGSRVTAFFKLSTYGKQMYKIDNLIVSGCHKIQYEGLWIDVKYHPSATVIEDYCESYIYCLNTTSKRIKIHNHIFLDWDDVDDMDFVELKNIAGNFIQFDSPTSKIHSVLEGGFHHSTFIELDDGRRISIADIKVNDQLRFGERVLGIVIIDAKNLQQVNKYTIKNKHFIGGPNLWINDNLGKFTTLGLDSESVEKPEFLYQLLTDTDNFTIDGIQFMDYNSAIEQIMGEDWTADDSSFSI
;
A
#
# COMPACT_ATOMS: atom_id res chain seq x y z
N MET A 1 -18.50 24.93 80.75
CA MET A 1 -18.17 25.61 82.02
C MET A 1 -19.37 26.47 82.36
N ASP A 2 -20.08 26.12 83.43
CA ASP A 2 -20.89 27.03 84.28
C ASP A 2 -21.66 26.17 85.28
N ASN A 3 -20.93 25.68 86.29
CA ASN A 3 -21.51 24.90 87.39
C ASN A 3 -20.83 25.23 88.72
N ILE A 4 -20.64 26.54 88.96
CA ILE A 4 -20.37 27.04 90.31
C ILE A 4 -21.71 27.59 90.84
N PRO A 5 -22.34 26.94 91.83
CA PRO A 5 -23.58 27.44 92.44
C PRO A 5 -23.34 28.83 93.02
N LYS A 6 -24.09 29.84 92.54
CA LYS A 6 -23.87 31.27 92.83
C LYS A 6 -24.32 31.70 94.22
N THR A 7 -24.91 30.80 95.02
CA THR A 7 -25.35 31.08 96.40
C THR A 7 -25.15 29.87 97.31
N PHE A 8 -24.82 30.11 98.59
CA PHE A 8 -24.67 29.07 99.62
C PHE A 8 -25.94 28.21 99.77
N GLU A 9 -27.11 28.82 99.62
CA GLU A 9 -28.41 28.13 99.60
C GLU A 9 -28.52 27.12 98.44
N SER A 10 -27.98 27.45 97.26
CA SER A 10 -27.92 26.55 96.11
C SER A 10 -26.94 25.38 96.32
N TYR A 11 -25.88 25.56 97.11
CA TYR A 11 -24.96 24.48 97.48
C TYR A 11 -25.62 23.53 98.48
N ILE A 12 -26.28 24.06 99.51
CA ILE A 12 -27.03 23.26 100.49
C ILE A 12 -28.17 22.50 99.80
N ASN A 13 -28.99 23.16 98.97
CA ASN A 13 -30.06 22.49 98.21
C ASN A 13 -29.53 21.37 97.30
N LYS A 14 -28.33 21.49 96.75
CA LYS A 14 -27.73 20.44 95.90
C LYS A 14 -27.25 19.21 96.68
N ILE A 15 -26.91 19.37 97.96
CA ILE A 15 -26.45 18.28 98.83
C ILE A 15 -27.64 17.66 99.58
N THR A 16 -28.70 18.43 99.85
CA THR A 16 -29.91 17.93 100.50
C THR A 16 -30.97 17.41 99.52
N GLN A 17 -30.98 17.84 98.25
CA GLN A 17 -31.79 17.25 97.19
C GLN A 17 -31.02 16.20 96.38
N LYS A 18 -31.02 14.96 96.87
CA LYS A 18 -31.14 13.70 96.09
C LYS A 18 -30.70 12.51 96.96
N VAL A 19 -31.51 12.19 97.96
CA VAL A 19 -31.50 10.86 98.56
C VAL A 19 -32.89 10.30 98.28
N GLY A 20 -33.01 9.45 97.26
CA GLY A 20 -34.29 8.83 96.89
C GLY A 20 -34.83 7.95 98.02
N TYR A 21 -36.10 7.55 97.92
CA TYR A 21 -36.71 6.67 98.93
C TYR A 21 -35.88 5.39 99.17
N LEU A 22 -35.33 4.79 98.09
CA LEU A 22 -34.46 3.62 98.17
C LEU A 22 -33.03 3.94 98.67
N ASP A 23 -32.55 5.18 98.54
CA ASP A 23 -31.24 5.56 99.09
C ASP A 23 -31.32 5.78 100.61
N LYS A 24 -32.48 6.23 101.12
CA LYS A 24 -32.72 6.43 102.56
C LYS A 24 -33.26 5.18 103.27
N TYR A 25 -34.11 4.40 102.60
CA TYR A 25 -34.82 3.25 103.17
C TYR A 25 -34.53 1.93 102.42
N GLY A 26 -33.57 1.88 101.50
CA GLY A 26 -33.25 0.66 100.74
C GLY A 26 -32.92 -0.52 101.65
N GLY A 27 -32.20 -0.28 102.74
CA GLY A 27 -31.97 -1.29 103.78
C GLY A 27 -33.29 -1.82 104.36
N SER A 28 -34.21 -0.92 104.73
CA SER A 28 -35.55 -1.29 105.23
C SER A 28 -36.40 -2.01 104.18
N VAL A 29 -36.33 -1.61 102.91
CA VAL A 29 -37.08 -2.24 101.80
C VAL A 29 -36.55 -3.65 101.53
N ILE A 30 -35.23 -3.83 101.50
CA ILE A 30 -34.60 -5.15 101.32
C ILE A 30 -34.92 -6.03 102.52
N ILE A 31 -34.78 -5.54 103.76
CA ILE A 31 -35.13 -6.30 104.97
C ILE A 31 -36.60 -6.68 104.95
N THR A 32 -37.51 -5.75 104.63
CA THR A 32 -38.95 -6.05 104.53
C THR A 32 -39.22 -7.09 103.44
N GLY A 33 -38.59 -6.95 102.27
CA GLY A 33 -38.70 -7.92 101.18
C GLY A 33 -38.20 -9.31 101.58
N ILE A 34 -37.06 -9.39 102.27
CA ILE A 34 -36.51 -10.65 102.80
C ILE A 34 -37.44 -11.24 103.86
N VAL A 35 -37.97 -10.44 104.78
CA VAL A 35 -38.91 -10.90 105.81
C VAL A 35 -40.20 -11.44 105.18
N LEU A 36 -40.77 -10.74 104.19
CA LEU A 36 -41.94 -11.20 103.45
C LEU A 36 -41.65 -12.46 102.64
N PHE A 37 -40.47 -12.56 102.04
CA PHE A 37 -40.04 -13.73 101.28
C PHE A 37 -39.82 -14.95 102.18
N ILE A 38 -39.18 -14.77 103.34
CA ILE A 38 -39.02 -15.82 104.35
C ILE A 38 -40.38 -16.26 104.87
N PHE A 39 -41.28 -15.32 105.18
CA PHE A 39 -42.65 -15.64 105.58
C PHE A 39 -43.39 -16.42 104.48
N PHE A 40 -43.24 -16.02 103.22
CA PHE A 40 -43.81 -16.73 102.07
C PHE A 40 -43.25 -18.14 101.92
N ILE A 41 -41.93 -18.35 102.10
CA ILE A 41 -41.31 -19.68 102.09
C ILE A 41 -41.86 -20.53 103.24
N PHE A 42 -41.93 -19.99 104.46
CA PHE A 42 -42.46 -20.72 105.61
C PHE A 42 -43.93 -21.10 105.40
N PHE A 43 -44.76 -20.16 104.94
CA PHE A 43 -46.15 -20.42 104.63
C PHE A 43 -46.29 -21.47 103.53
N SER A 44 -45.54 -21.33 102.44
CA SER A 44 -45.55 -22.29 101.32
C SER A 44 -45.07 -23.67 101.76
N TYR A 45 -44.06 -23.74 102.63
CA TYR A 45 -43.57 -24.99 103.21
C TYR A 45 -44.69 -25.70 103.98
N PHE A 46 -45.35 -25.01 104.93
CA PHE A 46 -46.45 -25.62 105.69
C PHE A 46 -47.65 -25.96 104.80
N TYR A 47 -47.96 -25.13 103.81
CA TYR A 47 -49.04 -25.39 102.85
C TYR A 47 -48.79 -26.68 102.05
N VAL A 48 -47.56 -26.86 101.54
CA VAL A 48 -47.17 -28.04 100.76
C VAL A 48 -47.10 -29.28 101.66
N MET A 49 -46.50 -29.17 102.85
CA MET A 49 -46.37 -30.30 103.77
C MET A 49 -47.74 -30.79 104.28
N ASN A 50 -48.71 -29.89 104.48
CA ASN A 50 -50.08 -30.28 104.83
C ASN A 50 -50.80 -31.05 103.70
N LYS A 51 -50.35 -30.89 102.45
CA LYS A 51 -50.89 -31.56 101.25
C LYS A 51 -49.93 -32.60 100.67
N LEU A 52 -48.99 -33.12 101.46
CA LEU A 52 -47.93 -33.99 100.96
C LEU A 52 -48.45 -35.25 100.25
N LYS A 53 -49.45 -35.92 100.83
CA LYS A 53 -50.04 -37.16 100.28
C LYS A 53 -50.64 -36.96 98.88
N PRO A 54 -51.55 -36.00 98.64
CA PRO A 54 -52.10 -35.78 97.29
C PRO A 54 -51.06 -35.27 96.29
N ILE A 55 -50.09 -34.43 96.72
CA ILE A 55 -49.04 -33.93 95.82
C ILE A 55 -48.12 -35.06 95.35
N LYS A 56 -47.76 -35.99 96.23
CA LYS A 56 -46.91 -37.13 95.88
C LYS A 56 -47.61 -38.14 94.98
N ALA A 57 -48.93 -38.31 95.13
CA ALA A 57 -49.72 -39.21 94.30
C ALA A 57 -49.81 -38.76 92.82
N ASP A 58 -49.84 -37.45 92.57
CA ASP A 58 -49.92 -36.86 91.22
C ASP A 58 -48.67 -36.04 90.88
N TRP A 59 -47.49 -36.63 91.14
CA TRP A 59 -46.22 -35.92 90.99
C TRP A 59 -45.98 -35.41 89.56
N ALA A 60 -46.38 -36.17 88.55
CA ALA A 60 -46.15 -35.82 87.14
C ALA A 60 -46.78 -34.47 86.75
N MET A 61 -47.98 -34.18 87.28
CA MET A 61 -48.68 -32.92 87.04
C MET A 61 -48.24 -31.82 88.02
N GLN A 62 -47.95 -32.18 89.28
CA GLN A 62 -47.65 -31.20 90.32
C GLN A 62 -46.19 -30.71 90.34
N ARG A 63 -45.25 -31.44 89.73
CA ARG A 63 -43.82 -31.11 89.79
C ARG A 63 -43.46 -29.73 89.20
N CYS A 64 -44.22 -29.25 88.23
CA CYS A 64 -44.01 -27.92 87.63
C CYS A 64 -44.89 -26.82 88.23
N ASN A 65 -45.66 -27.12 89.29
CA ASN A 65 -46.45 -26.12 90.01
C ASN A 65 -45.51 -25.19 90.81
N PRO A 66 -45.58 -23.85 90.66
CA PRO A 66 -44.69 -22.91 91.33
C PRO A 66 -44.66 -23.02 92.86
N ALA A 67 -45.76 -23.45 93.49
CA ALA A 67 -45.81 -23.66 94.94
C ALA A 67 -45.07 -24.93 95.40
N VAL A 68 -44.93 -25.92 94.51
CA VAL A 68 -44.36 -27.25 94.80
C VAL A 68 -42.89 -27.31 94.40
N MET A 69 -42.53 -26.62 93.31
CA MET A 69 -41.21 -26.65 92.67
C MET A 69 -40.04 -26.38 93.63
N PRO A 70 -40.08 -25.40 94.56
CA PRO A 70 -38.98 -25.13 95.49
C PRO A 70 -38.73 -26.25 96.52
N PHE A 71 -39.69 -27.17 96.67
CA PHE A 71 -39.66 -28.24 97.66
C PHE A 71 -39.59 -29.64 97.02
N ALA A 72 -39.38 -29.72 95.71
CA ALA A 72 -39.47 -30.97 94.95
C ALA A 72 -38.60 -32.11 95.51
N GLY A 73 -37.37 -31.81 95.94
CA GLY A 73 -36.49 -32.81 96.54
C GLY A 73 -36.83 -33.20 97.98
N ILE A 74 -37.64 -32.41 98.69
CA ILE A 74 -38.19 -32.83 99.99
C ILE A 74 -39.37 -33.79 99.77
N ILE A 75 -40.11 -33.62 98.68
CA ILE A 75 -41.35 -34.35 98.40
C ILE A 75 -41.09 -35.73 97.80
N ASN A 76 -40.24 -35.80 96.76
CA ASN A 76 -40.12 -37.01 95.92
C ASN A 76 -38.69 -37.30 95.43
N ALA A 77 -37.65 -36.85 96.14
CA ALA A 77 -36.28 -37.26 95.80
C ALA A 77 -36.11 -38.78 96.01
N PRO A 78 -35.47 -39.50 95.07
CA PRO A 78 -35.15 -40.92 95.22
C PRO A 78 -34.09 -41.14 96.31
N ASP A 79 -34.11 -42.32 96.94
CA ASP A 79 -33.18 -42.68 98.02
C ASP A 79 -31.73 -42.61 97.51
N GLY A 80 -30.91 -41.77 98.14
CA GLY A 80 -29.51 -41.52 97.77
C GLY A 80 -29.27 -40.23 96.96
N ALA A 81 -30.32 -39.56 96.46
CA ALA A 81 -30.17 -38.28 95.78
C ALA A 81 -30.13 -37.10 96.77
N SER A 82 -29.31 -36.09 96.46
CA SER A 82 -29.35 -34.81 97.14
C SER A 82 -30.70 -34.13 96.89
N LYS A 83 -31.38 -33.75 97.97
CA LYS A 83 -32.67 -33.05 97.89
C LYS A 83 -32.56 -31.70 97.18
N PHE A 84 -31.41 -31.04 97.28
CA PHE A 84 -31.17 -29.78 96.58
C PHE A 84 -31.03 -30.01 95.07
N ASP A 85 -30.22 -30.98 94.67
CA ASP A 85 -29.94 -31.27 93.26
C ASP A 85 -31.21 -31.71 92.53
N TYR A 86 -32.02 -32.58 93.15
CA TYR A 86 -33.30 -32.99 92.59
C TYR A 86 -34.27 -31.81 92.40
N THR A 87 -34.24 -30.83 93.31
CA THR A 87 -35.08 -29.63 93.20
C THR A 87 -34.64 -28.75 92.03
N ALA A 88 -33.32 -28.57 91.86
CA ALA A 88 -32.74 -27.80 90.75
C ALA A 88 -33.02 -28.46 89.40
N ASP A 89 -32.83 -29.78 89.30
CA ASP A 89 -33.11 -30.55 88.08
C ASP A 89 -34.58 -30.43 87.67
N ASN A 90 -35.48 -30.54 88.64
CA ASN A 90 -36.91 -30.38 88.39
C ASN A 90 -37.28 -28.95 87.94
N PHE A 91 -36.66 -27.92 88.52
CA PHE A 91 -36.81 -26.53 88.06
C PHE A 91 -36.33 -26.33 86.62
N HIS A 92 -35.14 -26.86 86.28
CA HIS A 92 -34.58 -26.78 84.93
C HIS A 92 -35.47 -27.47 83.90
N HIS A 93 -35.97 -28.66 84.20
CA HIS A 93 -36.87 -29.39 83.32
C HIS A 93 -38.16 -28.61 83.02
N CYS A 94 -38.80 -28.06 84.06
CA CYS A 94 -40.04 -27.32 83.92
C CYS A 94 -39.86 -26.00 83.13
N THR A 95 -38.78 -25.27 83.37
CA THR A 95 -38.50 -24.01 82.68
C THR A 95 -38.19 -24.21 81.19
N GLN A 96 -37.36 -25.21 80.85
CA GLN A 96 -37.05 -25.53 79.46
C GLN A 96 -38.28 -25.98 78.66
N THR A 97 -39.14 -26.80 79.28
CA THR A 97 -40.39 -27.25 78.64
C THR A 97 -41.30 -26.08 78.28
N ILE A 98 -41.47 -25.12 79.19
CA ILE A 98 -42.29 -23.93 78.96
C ILE A 98 -41.68 -23.05 77.85
N LEU A 99 -40.36 -22.86 77.86
CA LEU A 99 -39.67 -22.00 76.90
C LEU A 99 -39.73 -22.54 75.46
N SER A 100 -39.58 -23.85 75.27
CA SER A 100 -39.65 -24.48 73.94
C SER A 100 -41.02 -24.32 73.28
N THR A 101 -42.10 -24.41 74.05
CA THR A 101 -43.46 -24.22 73.53
C THR A 101 -43.67 -22.77 73.06
N ILE A 102 -43.13 -21.81 73.81
CA ILE A 102 -43.29 -20.39 73.49
C ILE A 102 -42.51 -20.02 72.21
N ILE A 103 -41.27 -20.49 72.06
CA ILE A 103 -40.42 -20.18 70.89
C ILE A 103 -41.03 -20.71 69.59
N GLY A 104 -41.63 -21.90 69.60
CA GLY A 104 -42.28 -22.49 68.43
C GLY A 104 -43.42 -21.62 67.87
N TYR A 105 -44.27 -21.08 68.75
CA TYR A 105 -45.36 -20.18 68.34
C TYR A 105 -44.84 -18.84 67.80
N PHE A 106 -43.76 -18.29 68.37
CA PHE A 106 -43.19 -17.02 67.92
C PHE A 106 -42.48 -17.11 66.56
N LEU A 107 -41.91 -18.26 66.20
CA LEU A 107 -41.19 -18.43 64.92
C LEU A 107 -42.08 -18.84 63.75
N GLN A 108 -43.30 -19.30 64.00
CA GLN A 108 -44.24 -19.73 62.96
C GLN A 108 -44.52 -18.66 61.87
N PRO A 109 -44.73 -17.37 62.22
CA PRO A 109 -44.90 -16.32 61.21
C PRO A 109 -43.66 -16.14 60.32
N ILE A 110 -42.47 -16.25 60.90
CA ILE A 110 -41.19 -16.11 60.17
C ILE A 110 -41.04 -17.23 59.14
N HIS A 111 -41.35 -18.48 59.53
CA HIS A 111 -41.29 -19.61 58.60
C HIS A 111 -42.26 -19.48 57.44
N HIS A 112 -43.46 -18.95 57.67
CA HIS A 112 -44.42 -18.69 56.59
C HIS A 112 -43.92 -17.61 55.62
N SER A 113 -43.36 -16.51 56.15
CA SER A 113 -42.81 -15.43 55.32
C SER A 113 -41.66 -15.88 54.42
N ILE A 114 -40.81 -16.80 54.88
CA ILE A 114 -39.73 -17.38 54.05
C ILE A 114 -40.32 -18.21 52.89
N GLY A 115 -41.39 -18.95 53.11
CA GLY A 115 -42.10 -19.69 52.07
C GLY A 115 -42.62 -18.78 50.95
N THR A 116 -43.32 -17.71 51.33
CA THR A 116 -43.85 -16.71 50.38
C THR A 116 -42.73 -16.01 49.61
N LEU A 117 -41.61 -15.72 50.26
CA LEU A 117 -40.45 -15.09 49.62
C LEU A 117 -39.84 -16.01 48.54
N ASN A 118 -39.72 -17.31 48.81
CA ASN A 118 -39.22 -18.27 47.83
C ASN A 118 -40.17 -18.41 46.63
N GLU A 119 -41.48 -18.43 46.86
CA GLU A 119 -42.47 -18.44 45.78
C GLU A 119 -42.38 -17.19 44.92
N PHE A 120 -42.23 -16.01 45.54
CA PHE A 120 -42.04 -14.75 44.83
C PHE A 120 -40.81 -14.79 43.91
N PHE A 121 -39.66 -15.26 44.41
CA PHE A 121 -38.45 -15.42 43.57
C PHE A 121 -38.63 -16.45 42.46
N SER A 122 -39.35 -17.54 42.71
CA SER A 122 -39.68 -18.54 41.68
C SER A 122 -40.49 -17.93 40.54
N GLN A 123 -41.48 -17.09 40.85
CA GLN A 123 -42.29 -16.40 39.84
C GLN A 123 -41.45 -15.42 39.02
N ILE A 124 -40.56 -14.65 39.66
CA ILE A 124 -39.62 -13.77 38.95
C ILE A 124 -38.77 -14.57 37.97
N SER A 125 -38.21 -15.70 38.40
CA SER A 125 -37.38 -16.55 37.53
C SER A 125 -38.18 -17.07 36.31
N LYS A 126 -39.45 -17.43 36.50
CA LYS A 126 -40.33 -17.86 35.40
C LYS A 126 -40.58 -16.72 34.42
N SER A 127 -40.87 -15.51 34.91
CA SER A 127 -41.07 -14.33 34.07
C SER A 127 -39.81 -13.98 33.26
N VAL A 128 -38.63 -14.03 33.87
CA VAL A 128 -37.35 -13.80 33.18
C VAL A 128 -37.11 -14.83 32.08
N ASN A 129 -37.40 -16.11 32.34
CA ASN A 129 -37.28 -17.15 31.31
C ASN A 129 -38.29 -16.95 30.17
N MET A 130 -39.52 -16.54 30.47
CA MET A 130 -40.50 -16.19 29.44
C MET A 130 -40.01 -15.03 28.56
N ILE A 131 -39.42 -14.00 29.15
CA ILE A 131 -38.79 -12.90 28.40
C ILE A 131 -37.67 -13.43 27.50
N ARG A 132 -36.80 -14.32 27.99
CA ARG A 132 -35.76 -14.97 27.17
C ARG A 132 -36.33 -15.74 25.99
N HIS A 133 -37.46 -16.43 26.17
CA HIS A 133 -38.15 -17.12 25.06
C HIS A 133 -38.68 -16.15 24.01
N VAL A 134 -39.23 -15.00 24.41
CA VAL A 134 -39.67 -13.95 23.48
C VAL A 134 -38.48 -13.41 22.68
N PHE A 135 -37.35 -13.11 23.32
CA PHE A 135 -36.13 -12.69 22.61
C PHE A 135 -35.60 -13.75 21.65
N ALA A 136 -35.60 -15.02 22.06
CA ALA A 136 -35.20 -16.12 21.19
C ALA A 136 -36.12 -16.25 19.97
N TYR A 137 -37.44 -16.12 20.17
CA TYR A 137 -38.41 -16.13 19.09
C TYR A 137 -38.19 -14.98 18.10
N ILE A 138 -38.04 -13.74 18.59
CA ILE A 138 -37.76 -12.56 17.75
C ILE A 138 -36.48 -12.77 16.95
N ARG A 139 -35.39 -13.18 17.61
CA ARG A 139 -34.10 -13.44 16.95
C ARG A 139 -34.23 -14.47 15.84
N ASN A 140 -34.91 -15.59 16.10
CA ASN A 140 -35.08 -16.67 15.12
C ASN A 140 -35.95 -16.23 13.93
N ARG A 141 -36.99 -15.42 14.17
CA ARG A 141 -37.80 -14.84 13.09
C ARG A 141 -37.00 -13.88 12.22
N ILE A 142 -36.20 -13.01 12.83
CA ILE A 142 -35.31 -12.10 12.08
C ILE A 142 -34.31 -12.91 11.23
N MET A 143 -33.67 -13.93 11.80
CA MET A 143 -32.75 -14.80 11.04
C MET A 143 -33.43 -15.49 9.85
N SER A 144 -34.67 -15.96 10.00
CA SER A 144 -35.44 -16.54 8.90
C SER A 144 -35.68 -15.53 7.78
N ILE A 145 -36.13 -14.31 8.13
CA ILE A 145 -36.38 -13.24 7.14
C ILE A 145 -35.09 -12.88 6.40
N VAL A 146 -33.99 -12.70 7.13
CA VAL A 146 -32.69 -12.40 6.55
C VAL A 146 -32.26 -13.53 5.61
N SER A 147 -32.35 -14.79 6.04
CA SER A 147 -32.01 -15.95 5.21
C SER A 147 -32.84 -16.02 3.92
N ASP A 148 -34.13 -15.74 3.97
CA ASP A 148 -34.99 -15.74 2.79
C ASP A 148 -34.63 -14.62 1.81
N ILE A 149 -34.31 -13.42 2.32
CA ILE A 149 -33.85 -12.30 1.49
C ILE A 149 -32.52 -12.64 0.82
N PHE A 150 -31.53 -13.13 1.58
CA PHE A 150 -30.24 -13.52 1.03
C PHE A 150 -30.38 -14.67 0.03
N GLY A 151 -31.23 -15.66 0.30
CA GLY A 151 -31.51 -16.76 -0.64
C GLY A 151 -32.06 -16.27 -1.98
N ARG A 152 -33.03 -15.34 -1.95
CA ARG A 152 -33.55 -14.70 -3.17
C ARG A 152 -32.51 -13.84 -3.88
N MET A 153 -31.69 -13.11 -3.14
CA MET A 153 -30.62 -12.30 -3.68
C MET A 153 -29.56 -13.14 -4.39
N TYR A 154 -29.13 -14.26 -3.80
CA TYR A 154 -28.17 -15.18 -4.43
C TYR A 154 -28.70 -15.77 -5.74
N ASN A 155 -29.99 -16.10 -5.81
CA ASN A 155 -30.63 -16.60 -7.03
C ASN A 155 -30.65 -15.56 -8.17
N ILE A 156 -30.51 -14.27 -7.86
CA ILE A 156 -30.43 -13.19 -8.87
C ILE A 156 -28.96 -12.87 -9.20
N VAL A 157 -28.09 -12.80 -8.19
CA VAL A 157 -26.69 -12.41 -8.36
C VAL A 157 -25.92 -13.41 -9.23
N ILE A 158 -26.15 -14.72 -9.06
CA ILE A 158 -25.41 -15.75 -9.81
C ILE A 158 -25.66 -15.63 -11.34
N PRO A 159 -26.92 -15.58 -11.83
CA PRO A 159 -27.16 -15.35 -13.26
C PRO A 159 -26.59 -14.03 -13.78
N VAL A 160 -26.69 -12.94 -13.01
CA VAL A 160 -26.14 -11.63 -13.39
C VAL A 160 -24.62 -11.70 -13.55
N GLN A 161 -23.91 -12.37 -12.63
CA GLN A 161 -22.47 -12.59 -12.74
C GLN A 161 -22.12 -13.40 -14.00
N ILE A 162 -22.89 -14.45 -14.33
CA ILE A 162 -22.68 -15.23 -15.55
C ILE A 162 -22.89 -14.37 -16.80
N ILE A 163 -23.90 -13.47 -16.81
CA ILE A 163 -24.13 -12.54 -17.90
C ILE A 163 -22.93 -11.59 -18.06
N LEU A 164 -22.40 -11.03 -16.96
CA LEU A 164 -21.23 -10.15 -16.99
C LEU A 164 -19.98 -10.88 -17.48
N ILE A 165 -19.76 -12.12 -17.06
CA ILE A 165 -18.65 -12.96 -17.54
C ILE A 165 -18.79 -13.20 -19.05
N LYS A 166 -20.00 -13.55 -19.53
CA LYS A 166 -20.25 -13.75 -20.97
C LYS A 166 -20.10 -12.46 -21.77
N LEU A 167 -20.52 -11.31 -21.22
CA LEU A 167 -20.33 -10.02 -21.87
C LEU A 167 -18.84 -9.69 -22.00
N LYS A 168 -18.05 -9.92 -20.96
CA LYS A 168 -16.60 -9.77 -20.98
C LYS A 168 -15.95 -10.67 -22.04
N ASP A 169 -16.32 -11.96 -22.07
CA ASP A 169 -15.83 -12.92 -23.07
C ASP A 169 -16.16 -12.49 -24.51
N ILE A 170 -17.36 -11.92 -24.75
CA ILE A 170 -17.73 -11.37 -26.06
C ILE A 170 -16.86 -10.16 -26.43
N LEU A 171 -16.59 -9.25 -25.48
CA LEU A 171 -15.72 -8.09 -25.72
C LEU A 171 -14.28 -8.52 -26.02
N GLU A 172 -13.73 -9.47 -25.25
CA GLU A 172 -12.39 -10.02 -25.48
C GLU A 172 -12.30 -10.69 -26.86
N LYS A 173 -13.32 -11.46 -27.27
CA LYS A 173 -13.40 -12.04 -28.62
C LYS A 173 -13.45 -10.99 -29.72
N ASN A 174 -14.20 -9.89 -29.53
CA ASN A 174 -14.24 -8.80 -30.51
C ASN A 174 -12.88 -8.10 -30.65
N VAL A 175 -12.20 -7.85 -29.53
CA VAL A 175 -10.83 -7.30 -29.54
C VAL A 175 -9.88 -8.25 -30.28
N ALA A 176 -9.96 -9.55 -30.03
CA ALA A 176 -9.14 -10.55 -30.72
C ALA A 176 -9.41 -10.58 -32.23
N VAL A 177 -10.68 -10.53 -32.66
CA VAL A 177 -11.06 -10.47 -34.08
C VAL A 177 -10.52 -9.20 -34.74
N LEU A 178 -10.70 -8.04 -34.10
CA LEU A 178 -10.20 -6.77 -34.62
C LEU A 178 -8.67 -6.78 -34.73
N THR A 179 -7.99 -7.24 -33.69
CA THR A 179 -6.53 -7.36 -33.64
C THR A 179 -6.01 -8.30 -34.74
N SER A 180 -6.62 -9.48 -34.89
CA SER A 180 -6.30 -10.41 -35.98
C SER A 180 -6.53 -9.79 -37.35
N SER A 181 -7.60 -9.01 -37.53
CA SER A 181 -7.89 -8.32 -38.79
C SER A 181 -6.85 -7.25 -39.11
N LEU A 182 -6.44 -6.45 -38.13
CA LEU A 182 -5.40 -5.43 -38.27
C LEU A 182 -4.06 -6.05 -38.64
N TYR A 183 -3.64 -7.10 -37.93
CA TYR A 183 -2.41 -7.82 -38.26
C TYR A 183 -2.44 -8.47 -39.65
N THR A 184 -3.61 -8.95 -40.09
CA THR A 184 -3.77 -9.48 -41.45
C THR A 184 -3.58 -8.38 -42.49
N VAL A 185 -4.20 -7.21 -42.29
CA VAL A 185 -4.04 -6.04 -43.19
C VAL A 185 -2.58 -5.57 -43.20
N MET A 186 -1.93 -5.50 -42.03
CA MET A 186 -0.52 -5.13 -41.92
C MET A 186 0.39 -6.13 -42.63
N THR A 187 0.13 -7.43 -42.48
CA THR A 187 0.86 -8.49 -43.17
C THR A 187 0.70 -8.38 -44.69
N LEU A 188 -0.52 -8.13 -45.17
CA LEU A 188 -0.77 -7.89 -46.60
C LEU A 188 -0.01 -6.66 -47.11
N PHE A 189 -0.02 -5.57 -46.34
CA PHE A 189 0.72 -4.36 -46.67
C PHE A 189 2.23 -4.59 -46.74
N LEU A 190 2.82 -5.26 -45.73
CA LEU A 190 4.25 -5.59 -45.71
C LEU A 190 4.64 -6.56 -46.83
N SER A 191 3.79 -7.54 -47.13
CA SER A 191 3.99 -8.45 -48.26
C SER A 191 3.97 -7.69 -49.58
N LEU A 192 3.04 -6.74 -49.76
CA LEU A 192 2.99 -5.90 -50.96
C LEU A 192 4.23 -5.01 -51.07
N LYS A 193 4.68 -4.40 -49.96
CA LYS A 193 5.92 -3.62 -49.90
C LYS A 193 7.14 -4.45 -50.31
N SER A 194 7.26 -5.66 -49.77
CA SER A 194 8.37 -6.57 -50.06
C SER A 194 8.35 -7.05 -51.52
N PHE A 195 7.16 -7.38 -52.03
CA PHE A 195 6.97 -7.75 -53.44
C PHE A 195 7.38 -6.61 -54.38
N LEU A 196 6.92 -5.38 -54.14
CA LEU A 196 7.28 -4.22 -54.95
C LEU A 196 8.78 -3.91 -54.88
N GLY A 197 9.39 -4.05 -53.70
CA GLY A 197 10.85 -3.90 -53.52
C GLY A 197 11.65 -4.91 -54.34
N SER A 198 11.33 -6.20 -54.20
CA SER A 198 12.00 -7.27 -54.96
C SER A 198 11.76 -7.16 -56.48
N PHE A 199 10.55 -6.78 -56.90
CA PHE A 199 10.24 -6.54 -58.30
C PHE A 199 11.07 -5.40 -58.90
N LEU A 200 11.21 -4.28 -58.18
CA LEU A 200 12.09 -3.17 -58.61
C LEU A 200 13.56 -3.61 -58.68
N GLU A 201 14.05 -4.41 -57.74
CA GLU A 201 15.43 -4.92 -57.75
C GLU A 201 15.71 -5.76 -58.99
N ILE A 202 14.80 -6.68 -59.35
CA ILE A 202 14.91 -7.50 -60.57
C ILE A 202 14.93 -6.61 -61.83
N LEU A 203 14.10 -5.58 -61.89
CA LEU A 203 14.07 -4.65 -63.03
C LEU A 203 15.35 -3.83 -63.13
N VAL A 204 15.91 -3.35 -62.01
CA VAL A 204 17.19 -2.64 -61.99
C VAL A 204 18.33 -3.55 -62.44
N LEU A 205 18.36 -4.80 -61.99
CA LEU A 205 19.35 -5.79 -62.44
C LEU A 205 19.25 -6.02 -63.96
N ALA A 206 18.05 -6.19 -64.50
CA ALA A 206 17.83 -6.33 -65.93
C ALA A 206 18.33 -5.09 -66.71
N LEU A 207 18.07 -3.88 -66.21
CA LEU A 207 18.57 -2.65 -66.82
C LEU A 207 20.10 -2.54 -66.80
N ILE A 208 20.76 -2.96 -65.72
CA ILE A 208 22.22 -2.99 -65.65
C ILE A 208 22.79 -3.95 -66.71
N THR A 209 22.20 -5.14 -66.87
CA THR A 209 22.63 -6.09 -67.92
C THR A 209 22.43 -5.52 -69.32
N LEU A 210 21.31 -4.82 -69.56
CA LEU A 210 21.00 -4.15 -70.82
C LEU A 210 21.99 -3.02 -71.12
N ALA A 211 22.35 -2.22 -70.12
CA ALA A 211 23.33 -1.15 -70.25
C ALA A 211 24.73 -1.70 -70.58
N ALA A 212 25.16 -2.76 -69.89
CA ALA A 212 26.45 -3.41 -70.15
C ALA A 212 26.54 -3.97 -71.59
N ALA A 213 25.48 -4.64 -72.06
CA ALA A 213 25.39 -5.13 -73.44
C ALA A 213 25.44 -3.98 -74.46
N THR A 214 24.78 -2.86 -74.15
CA THR A 214 24.76 -1.67 -75.02
C THR A 214 26.15 -1.02 -75.12
N ILE A 215 26.87 -0.89 -73.99
CA ILE A 215 28.25 -0.37 -73.96
C ILE A 215 29.17 -1.22 -74.84
N LEU A 216 29.03 -2.56 -74.78
CA LEU A 216 29.84 -3.47 -75.59
C LEU A 216 29.60 -3.29 -77.10
N LEU A 217 28.36 -3.00 -77.51
CA LEU A 217 28.00 -2.72 -78.90
C LEU A 217 28.51 -1.36 -79.40
N TRP A 218 28.84 -0.41 -78.53
CA TRP A 218 29.43 0.86 -78.94
C TRP A 218 30.92 0.77 -79.30
N VAL A 219 31.61 -0.30 -78.85
CA VAL A 219 33.06 -0.51 -79.07
C VAL A 219 33.40 -0.69 -80.55
N LEU A 220 32.54 -1.35 -81.32
CA LEU A 220 32.79 -1.67 -82.72
C LEU A 220 31.97 -0.77 -83.66
N PRO A 221 32.58 -0.06 -84.64
CA PRO A 221 31.87 0.89 -85.50
C PRO A 221 30.71 0.29 -86.30
N PHE A 222 30.80 -0.99 -86.68
CA PHE A 222 29.77 -1.66 -87.47
C PHE A 222 28.53 -2.06 -86.65
N THR A 223 28.59 -2.08 -85.31
CA THR A 223 27.47 -2.39 -84.42
C THR A 223 26.69 -1.16 -83.95
N TRP A 224 27.11 0.05 -84.34
CA TRP A 224 26.47 1.31 -83.93
C TRP A 224 24.97 1.43 -84.25
N PRO A 225 24.46 0.94 -85.41
CA PRO A 225 23.02 0.94 -85.65
C PRO A 225 22.25 0.14 -84.59
N ALA A 226 22.76 -1.03 -84.20
CA ALA A 226 22.16 -1.86 -83.16
C ALA A 226 22.31 -1.24 -81.77
N ALA A 227 23.47 -0.63 -81.48
CA ALA A 227 23.72 0.09 -80.23
C ALA A 227 22.75 1.28 -80.04
N GLY A 228 22.44 2.00 -81.12
CA GLY A 228 21.46 3.09 -81.12
C GLY A 228 20.04 2.61 -80.76
N VAL A 229 19.60 1.49 -81.33
CA VAL A 229 18.30 0.87 -80.99
C VAL A 229 18.25 0.42 -79.53
N MET A 230 19.32 -0.23 -79.05
CA MET A 230 19.41 -0.70 -77.65
C MET A 230 19.44 0.45 -76.64
N THR A 231 20.12 1.55 -76.97
CA THR A 231 20.15 2.77 -76.14
C THR A 231 18.75 3.39 -76.07
N ALA A 232 18.03 3.48 -77.19
CA ALA A 232 16.66 3.98 -77.21
C ALA A 232 15.71 3.10 -76.38
N LEU A 233 15.84 1.77 -76.47
CA LEU A 233 15.09 0.82 -75.65
C LEU A 233 15.39 1.02 -74.16
N PHE A 234 16.67 1.09 -73.78
CA PHE A 234 17.09 1.32 -72.39
C PHE A 234 16.49 2.61 -71.82
N VAL A 235 16.59 3.73 -72.54
CA VAL A 235 16.02 5.02 -72.10
C VAL A 235 14.51 4.94 -71.98
N SER A 236 13.83 4.28 -72.94
CA SER A 236 12.38 4.15 -72.94
C SER A 236 11.82 3.37 -71.74
N VAL A 237 12.59 2.41 -71.21
CA VAL A 237 12.19 1.59 -70.04
C VAL A 237 12.66 2.21 -68.73
N SER A 238 13.87 2.78 -68.69
CA SER A 238 14.47 3.34 -67.45
C SER A 238 13.76 4.60 -66.97
N VAL A 239 13.32 5.49 -67.87
CA VAL A 239 12.67 6.75 -67.47
C VAL A 239 11.33 6.52 -66.73
N PRO A 240 10.38 5.71 -67.26
CA PRO A 240 9.17 5.37 -66.51
C PRO A 240 9.47 4.63 -65.20
N LEU A 241 10.48 3.75 -65.19
CA LEU A 241 10.84 3.00 -63.99
C LEU A 241 11.35 3.90 -62.87
N VAL A 242 12.20 4.89 -63.19
CA VAL A 242 12.69 5.86 -62.20
C VAL A 242 11.53 6.68 -61.63
N ILE A 243 10.58 7.12 -62.46
CA ILE A 243 9.39 7.83 -62.00
C ILE A 243 8.56 6.95 -61.05
N ILE A 244 8.34 5.68 -61.41
CA ILE A 244 7.63 4.71 -60.57
C ILE A 244 8.38 4.45 -59.26
N ALA A 245 9.70 4.31 -59.30
CA ALA A 245 10.52 4.07 -58.10
C ALA A 245 10.51 5.29 -57.16
N VAL A 246 10.56 6.52 -57.68
CA VAL A 246 10.45 7.75 -56.88
C VAL A 246 9.04 7.90 -56.32
N ALA A 247 7.99 7.63 -57.12
CA ALA A 247 6.61 7.66 -56.64
C ALA A 247 6.38 6.60 -55.53
N LEU A 248 6.89 5.39 -55.71
CA LEU A 248 6.87 4.33 -54.69
C LEU A 248 7.69 4.72 -53.45
N GLY A 249 8.84 5.39 -53.62
CA GLY A 249 9.65 5.92 -52.53
C GLY A 249 8.89 6.95 -51.69
N ASN A 250 8.21 7.88 -52.34
CA ASN A 250 7.44 8.95 -51.72
C ASN A 250 6.11 8.45 -51.11
N ILE A 251 5.42 7.51 -51.76
CA ILE A 251 4.13 6.97 -51.29
C ILE A 251 4.32 5.94 -50.18
N MET A 252 5.31 5.06 -50.31
CA MET A 252 5.47 3.94 -49.37
C MET A 252 6.47 4.23 -48.25
N ASN A 253 7.01 5.46 -48.16
CA ASN A 253 8.18 5.77 -47.33
C ASN A 253 9.12 4.56 -47.34
N LEU A 254 9.63 4.21 -48.53
CA LEU A 254 10.75 3.27 -48.66
C LEU A 254 12.03 3.95 -48.14
N THR A 255 11.95 4.64 -47.02
CA THR A 255 12.96 4.49 -46.00
C THR A 255 12.97 3.01 -45.63
N SER A 256 14.04 2.33 -46.02
CA SER A 256 14.51 1.18 -45.29
C SER A 256 14.26 1.40 -43.80
N SER A 257 13.83 0.35 -43.10
CA SER A 257 13.64 0.25 -41.64
C SER A 257 14.98 0.41 -40.87
N LYS A 258 15.75 1.44 -41.20
CA LYS A 258 17.08 1.72 -40.65
C LYS A 258 17.33 3.19 -40.33
N ASN A 259 16.31 4.04 -40.41
CA ASN A 259 16.41 5.41 -39.91
C ASN A 259 15.11 5.77 -39.18
N ILE A 260 14.91 5.17 -38.01
CA ILE A 260 14.34 5.94 -36.90
C ILE A 260 15.19 7.22 -36.86
N PRO A 261 14.61 8.44 -36.94
CA PRO A 261 15.39 9.65 -36.76
C PRO A 261 16.09 9.52 -35.41
N LYS A 262 17.40 9.25 -35.41
CA LYS A 262 18.22 9.14 -34.20
C LYS A 262 17.96 10.42 -33.41
N LYS A 263 17.21 10.34 -32.31
CA LYS A 263 16.74 11.51 -31.55
C LYS A 263 17.94 12.40 -31.23
N PRO A 264 17.81 13.73 -31.45
CA PRO A 264 18.06 14.61 -30.32
C PRO A 264 17.25 15.89 -30.45
N GLY A 265 16.03 15.85 -29.95
CA GLY A 265 15.35 17.09 -29.63
C GLY A 265 16.09 17.81 -28.51
N CYS A 266 16.58 19.04 -28.70
CA CYS A 266 17.20 19.85 -27.64
C CYS A 266 16.96 21.36 -27.80
N PHE A 267 17.34 22.11 -26.77
CA PHE A 267 17.16 23.55 -26.67
C PHE A 267 18.50 24.31 -26.72
N ASP A 268 18.44 25.59 -27.09
CA ASP A 268 19.57 26.51 -26.99
C ASP A 268 20.03 26.71 -25.54
N LYS A 269 21.33 26.95 -25.34
CA LYS A 269 21.97 27.16 -24.03
C LYS A 269 21.30 28.25 -23.17
N ASN A 270 20.71 29.27 -23.79
CA ASN A 270 20.09 30.40 -23.11
C ASN A 270 18.60 30.21 -22.84
N THR A 271 18.03 29.07 -23.22
CA THR A 271 16.63 28.74 -22.95
C THR A 271 16.36 28.84 -21.45
N GLU A 272 15.41 29.69 -21.07
CA GLU A 272 15.15 29.95 -19.66
C GLU A 272 14.10 28.98 -19.12
N ILE A 273 14.44 28.30 -18.03
CA ILE A 273 13.57 27.35 -17.34
C ILE A 273 13.21 27.90 -15.96
N MET A 274 11.94 27.73 -15.60
CA MET A 274 11.41 28.14 -14.31
C MET A 274 11.59 27.01 -13.29
N LEU A 275 12.53 27.19 -12.36
CA LEU A 275 12.61 26.38 -11.14
C LEU A 275 11.74 26.99 -10.05
N LYS A 276 11.44 26.21 -9.02
CA LYS A 276 10.53 26.60 -7.92
C LYS A 276 10.78 28.00 -7.33
N ASN A 277 12.04 28.41 -7.22
CA ASN A 277 12.44 29.67 -6.57
C ASN A 277 13.23 30.63 -7.47
N LYS A 278 13.56 30.23 -8.70
CA LYS A 278 14.43 31.02 -9.59
C LYS A 278 14.24 30.66 -11.06
N LYS A 279 14.51 31.64 -11.92
CA LYS A 279 14.65 31.43 -13.36
C LYS A 279 16.13 31.20 -13.68
N VAL A 280 16.43 30.14 -14.42
CA VAL A 280 17.81 29.77 -14.79
C VAL A 280 17.88 29.43 -16.28
N LYS A 281 19.06 29.54 -16.87
CA LYS A 281 19.29 29.02 -18.22
C LYS A 281 19.37 27.51 -18.17
N ILE A 282 18.94 26.84 -19.25
CA ILE A 282 18.97 25.38 -19.33
C ILE A 282 20.39 24.85 -19.15
N SER A 283 21.40 25.56 -19.67
CA SER A 283 22.82 25.20 -19.51
C SER A 283 23.32 25.23 -18.06
N ASP A 284 22.62 25.90 -17.14
CA ASP A 284 22.97 26.00 -15.71
C ASP A 284 22.15 25.04 -14.82
N ILE A 285 21.23 24.26 -15.41
CA ILE A 285 20.40 23.28 -14.68
C ILE A 285 21.23 22.08 -14.27
N LYS A 286 20.89 21.51 -13.11
CA LYS A 286 21.49 20.27 -12.62
C LYS A 286 20.45 19.17 -12.48
N ALA A 287 20.86 17.93 -12.71
CA ALA A 287 20.07 16.78 -12.32
C ALA A 287 19.76 16.87 -10.81
N GLY A 288 18.51 16.59 -10.44
CA GLY A 288 17.98 16.77 -9.10
C GLY A 288 17.26 18.11 -8.85
N ASP A 289 17.38 19.11 -9.71
CA ASP A 289 16.67 20.39 -9.56
C ASP A 289 15.15 20.23 -9.62
N GLU A 290 14.41 21.01 -8.84
CA GLU A 290 12.93 21.01 -8.79
C GLU A 290 12.34 22.15 -9.64
N MET A 291 11.54 21.78 -10.64
CA MET A 291 10.85 22.69 -11.55
C MET A 291 9.65 23.38 -10.88
N LEU A 292 9.14 24.45 -11.49
CA LEU A 292 8.03 25.24 -10.94
C LEU A 292 6.75 24.43 -10.69
N ASP A 293 6.48 23.42 -11.50
CA ASP A 293 5.29 22.57 -11.36
C ASP A 293 5.48 21.39 -10.38
N GLY A 294 6.61 21.36 -9.67
CA GLY A 294 6.95 20.32 -8.70
C GLY A 294 7.58 19.07 -9.33
N SER A 295 7.71 19.00 -10.66
CA SER A 295 8.50 17.95 -11.32
C SER A 295 10.00 18.13 -11.02
N ARG A 296 10.76 17.04 -11.06
CA ARG A 296 12.21 17.06 -10.82
C ARG A 296 12.95 16.74 -12.11
N VAL A 297 14.08 17.41 -12.34
CA VAL A 297 15.02 17.07 -13.41
C VAL A 297 15.72 15.76 -13.03
N THR A 298 15.53 14.73 -13.82
CA THR A 298 16.05 13.39 -13.55
C THR A 298 17.33 13.08 -14.29
N ALA A 299 17.52 13.67 -15.48
CA ALA A 299 18.79 13.64 -16.19
C ALA A 299 19.03 14.95 -16.93
N PHE A 300 20.30 15.30 -17.11
CA PHE A 300 20.77 16.48 -17.81
C PHE A 300 21.62 16.07 -19.00
N PHE A 301 21.32 16.63 -20.17
CA PHE A 301 21.97 16.29 -21.43
C PHE A 301 22.71 17.49 -21.98
N LYS A 302 23.98 17.29 -22.34
CA LYS A 302 24.78 18.23 -23.12
C LYS A 302 25.23 17.56 -24.41
N LEU A 303 24.84 18.12 -25.56
CA LEU A 303 25.03 17.46 -26.86
C LEU A 303 25.68 18.38 -27.88
N SER A 304 26.31 17.76 -28.87
CA SER A 304 26.86 18.42 -30.05
C SER A 304 25.74 18.95 -30.94
N THR A 305 25.93 20.13 -31.51
CA THR A 305 25.03 20.70 -32.53
C THR A 305 25.25 20.12 -33.93
N TYR A 306 26.20 19.21 -34.07
CA TYR A 306 26.52 18.57 -35.34
C TYR A 306 25.29 17.89 -35.98
N GLY A 307 24.98 18.28 -37.21
CA GLY A 307 23.86 17.73 -37.98
C GLY A 307 22.47 18.13 -37.46
N LYS A 308 22.37 19.22 -36.69
CA LYS A 308 21.10 19.71 -36.13
C LYS A 308 20.69 21.05 -36.73
N GLN A 309 19.49 21.08 -37.29
CA GLN A 309 18.84 22.32 -37.69
C GLN A 309 18.06 22.88 -36.50
N MET A 310 18.33 24.14 -36.15
CA MET A 310 17.62 24.85 -35.10
C MET A 310 16.50 25.70 -35.69
N TYR A 311 15.44 25.86 -34.91
CA TYR A 311 14.27 26.64 -35.26
C TYR A 311 13.98 27.62 -34.14
N LYS A 312 13.44 28.78 -34.52
CA LYS A 312 12.88 29.75 -33.61
C LYS A 312 11.37 29.63 -33.62
N ILE A 313 10.80 29.44 -32.43
CA ILE A 313 9.36 29.48 -32.18
C ILE A 313 9.12 30.50 -31.08
N ASP A 314 8.38 31.57 -31.41
CA ASP A 314 8.26 32.77 -30.58
C ASP A 314 9.63 33.32 -30.12
N ASN A 315 9.94 33.20 -28.83
CA ASN A 315 11.23 33.60 -28.23
C ASN A 315 12.14 32.42 -27.89
N LEU A 316 11.78 31.20 -28.27
CA LEU A 316 12.52 29.98 -27.98
C LEU A 316 13.32 29.51 -29.19
N ILE A 317 14.55 29.06 -28.95
CA ILE A 317 15.39 28.39 -29.95
C ILE A 317 15.49 26.92 -29.57
N VAL A 318 15.03 26.04 -30.46
CA VAL A 318 14.91 24.60 -30.23
C VAL A 318 15.17 23.84 -31.52
N SER A 319 15.71 22.63 -31.43
CA SER A 319 16.00 21.80 -32.61
C SER A 319 14.72 21.36 -33.30
N GLY A 320 14.77 21.23 -34.62
CA GLY A 320 13.58 20.92 -35.44
C GLY A 320 12.91 19.59 -35.12
N CYS A 321 13.62 18.60 -34.57
CA CYS A 321 13.08 17.28 -34.22
C CYS A 321 12.56 17.15 -32.78
N HIS A 322 12.65 18.20 -31.95
CA HIS A 322 12.10 18.14 -30.59
C HIS A 322 10.57 18.12 -30.63
N LYS A 323 9.92 17.32 -29.78
CA LYS A 323 8.46 17.20 -29.76
C LYS A 323 7.80 18.33 -28.97
N ILE A 324 6.88 19.04 -29.62
CA ILE A 324 6.07 20.13 -29.04
C ILE A 324 4.59 19.79 -29.14
N GLN A 325 3.83 20.15 -28.11
CA GLN A 325 2.37 19.99 -28.11
C GLN A 325 1.71 21.13 -28.90
N TYR A 326 0.92 20.78 -29.91
CA TYR A 326 0.12 21.72 -30.69
C TYR A 326 -1.26 21.11 -30.97
N GLU A 327 -2.33 21.82 -30.62
CA GLU A 327 -3.73 21.38 -30.80
C GLU A 327 -4.02 19.96 -30.23
N GLY A 328 -3.34 19.58 -29.15
CA GLY A 328 -3.50 18.28 -28.49
C GLY A 328 -2.67 17.14 -29.12
N LEU A 329 -1.88 17.41 -30.15
CA LEU A 329 -0.98 16.44 -30.79
C LEU A 329 0.49 16.77 -30.50
N TRP A 330 1.33 15.73 -30.49
CA TRP A 330 2.79 15.87 -30.41
C TRP A 330 3.39 15.92 -31.82
N ILE A 331 3.95 17.06 -32.19
CA ILE A 331 4.59 17.26 -33.50
C ILE A 331 6.05 17.66 -33.33
N ASP A 332 6.88 17.38 -34.34
CA ASP A 332 8.25 17.91 -34.38
C ASP A 332 8.18 19.44 -34.55
N VAL A 333 9.03 20.19 -33.85
CA VAL A 333 9.04 21.67 -33.93
C VAL A 333 9.12 22.18 -35.37
N LYS A 334 9.89 21.53 -36.26
CA LYS A 334 10.01 21.93 -37.68
C LYS A 334 8.65 21.97 -38.42
N TYR A 335 7.63 21.27 -37.92
CA TYR A 335 6.28 21.25 -38.47
C TYR A 335 5.32 22.20 -37.75
N HIS A 336 5.73 22.84 -36.66
CA HIS A 336 4.89 23.79 -35.95
C HIS A 336 4.65 25.03 -36.83
N PRO A 337 3.40 25.54 -36.97
CA PRO A 337 3.08 26.64 -37.88
C PRO A 337 3.88 27.93 -37.65
N SER A 338 4.22 28.21 -36.40
CA SER A 338 5.01 29.39 -35.99
C SER A 338 6.53 29.16 -35.99
N ALA A 339 7.02 27.98 -36.40
CA ALA A 339 8.45 27.69 -36.40
C ALA A 339 9.14 28.29 -37.62
N THR A 340 10.27 28.95 -37.39
CA THR A 340 11.11 29.55 -38.42
C THR A 340 12.50 28.94 -38.35
N VAL A 341 13.04 28.53 -39.50
CA VAL A 341 14.37 27.92 -39.56
C VAL A 341 15.45 28.97 -39.23
N ILE A 342 16.45 28.57 -38.45
CA ILE A 342 17.66 29.36 -38.20
C ILE A 342 18.77 28.75 -39.06
N GLU A 343 19.20 29.46 -40.10
CA GLU A 343 20.25 29.00 -41.01
C GLU A 343 21.64 29.04 -40.33
N ASP A 344 21.91 30.11 -39.57
CA ASP A 344 23.24 30.39 -39.01
C ASP A 344 23.30 30.17 -37.49
N TYR A 345 22.96 28.97 -37.02
CA TYR A 345 23.12 28.63 -35.60
C TYR A 345 24.56 28.16 -35.31
N CYS A 346 25.37 29.00 -34.66
CA CYS A 346 26.81 28.78 -34.48
C CYS A 346 27.22 28.21 -33.11
N GLU A 347 26.28 27.91 -32.22
CA GLU A 347 26.63 27.35 -30.91
C GLU A 347 27.15 25.91 -31.06
N SER A 348 28.14 25.54 -30.26
CA SER A 348 28.73 24.19 -30.33
C SER A 348 27.89 23.13 -29.61
N TYR A 349 27.01 23.56 -28.71
CA TYR A 349 26.24 22.66 -27.85
C TYR A 349 24.79 23.08 -27.69
N ILE A 350 23.92 22.07 -27.61
CA ILE A 350 22.51 22.16 -27.25
C ILE A 350 22.25 21.27 -26.03
N TYR A 351 21.16 21.56 -25.33
CA TYR A 351 20.89 21.01 -24.00
C TYR A 351 19.49 20.44 -23.94
N CYS A 352 19.33 19.33 -23.22
CA CYS A 352 18.04 18.74 -22.95
C CYS A 352 18.00 18.22 -21.51
N LEU A 353 16.81 17.81 -21.08
CA LEU A 353 16.55 17.33 -19.74
C LEU A 353 15.65 16.10 -19.84
N ASN A 354 15.72 15.24 -18.84
CA ASN A 354 14.61 14.37 -18.48
C ASN A 354 13.96 14.88 -17.19
N THR A 355 12.67 14.63 -17.05
CA THR A 355 11.86 15.08 -15.92
C THR A 355 11.01 13.95 -15.38
N THR A 356 10.63 14.02 -14.10
CA THR A 356 9.70 13.05 -13.51
C THR A 356 8.32 13.07 -14.17
N SER A 357 7.93 14.18 -14.80
CA SER A 357 6.67 14.34 -15.51
C SER A 357 6.74 13.89 -16.98
N LYS A 358 7.93 13.65 -17.53
CA LYS A 358 8.18 13.46 -18.97
C LYS A 358 7.77 14.65 -19.85
N ARG A 359 7.69 15.84 -19.25
CA ARG A 359 7.21 17.06 -19.89
C ARG A 359 8.07 18.24 -19.46
N ILE A 360 8.46 19.09 -20.41
CA ILE A 360 9.20 20.33 -20.16
C ILE A 360 8.29 21.51 -20.54
N LYS A 361 7.88 22.30 -19.54
CA LYS A 361 7.04 23.48 -19.75
C LYS A 361 7.90 24.73 -19.86
N ILE A 362 7.83 25.42 -21.00
CA ILE A 362 8.60 26.64 -21.26
C ILE A 362 7.66 27.69 -21.85
N HIS A 363 7.46 28.80 -21.13
CA HIS A 363 6.47 29.82 -21.49
C HIS A 363 5.06 29.21 -21.66
N ASN A 364 4.48 29.32 -22.86
CA ASN A 364 3.17 28.77 -23.19
C ASN A 364 3.25 27.41 -23.91
N HIS A 365 4.46 26.88 -24.09
CA HIS A 365 4.70 25.65 -24.83
C HIS A 365 4.99 24.49 -23.88
N ILE A 366 4.48 23.33 -24.25
CA ILE A 366 4.76 22.06 -23.57
C ILE A 366 5.52 21.19 -24.54
N PHE A 367 6.68 20.73 -24.11
CA PHE A 367 7.53 19.82 -24.86
C PHE A 367 7.60 18.46 -24.17
N LEU A 368 7.90 17.41 -24.92
CA LEU A 368 8.37 16.16 -24.29
C LEU A 368 9.80 16.38 -23.76
N ASP A 369 10.22 15.52 -22.85
CA ASP A 369 11.61 15.49 -22.42
C ASP A 369 12.45 14.61 -23.37
N TRP A 370 13.74 14.40 -23.09
CA TRP A 370 14.64 13.71 -24.03
C TRP A 370 14.13 12.33 -24.48
N ASP A 371 13.50 11.59 -23.57
CA ASP A 371 13.01 10.25 -23.89
C ASP A 371 11.87 10.27 -24.94
N ASP A 372 11.24 11.42 -25.18
CA ASP A 372 10.08 11.61 -26.07
C ASP A 372 8.94 10.61 -25.79
N VAL A 373 8.71 10.26 -24.53
CA VAL A 373 7.64 9.32 -24.13
C VAL A 373 6.32 10.06 -24.02
N ASP A 374 5.41 9.83 -24.97
CA ASP A 374 4.05 10.33 -24.92
C ASP A 374 3.12 9.47 -24.04
N ASP A 375 1.82 9.80 -24.01
CA ASP A 375 0.87 9.08 -23.16
C ASP A 375 0.59 7.65 -23.67
N MET A 376 0.66 7.42 -24.99
CA MET A 376 0.52 6.09 -25.59
C MET A 376 1.77 5.24 -25.36
N ASP A 377 2.96 5.82 -25.58
CA ASP A 377 4.25 5.18 -25.30
C ASP A 377 4.34 4.74 -23.83
N PHE A 378 3.82 5.58 -22.92
CA PHE A 378 3.81 5.25 -21.50
C PHE A 378 2.92 4.04 -21.17
N VAL A 379 1.79 3.88 -21.84
CA VAL A 379 0.92 2.70 -21.68
C VAL A 379 1.60 1.46 -22.25
N GLU A 380 2.24 1.58 -23.41
CA GLU A 380 3.01 0.49 -24.02
C GLU A 380 4.17 0.04 -23.13
N LEU A 381 4.98 0.99 -22.63
CA LEU A 381 6.11 0.72 -21.74
C LEU A 381 5.66 -0.01 -20.46
N LYS A 382 4.49 0.33 -19.92
CA LYS A 382 3.91 -0.36 -18.75
C LYS A 382 3.44 -1.78 -19.05
N ASN A 383 2.94 -2.02 -20.26
CA ASN A 383 2.52 -3.36 -20.67
C ASN A 383 3.74 -4.26 -20.88
N ILE A 384 4.79 -3.72 -21.51
CA ILE A 384 6.03 -4.44 -21.78
C ILE A 384 6.81 -4.64 -20.48
N ALA A 385 7.19 -3.57 -19.79
CA ALA A 385 7.98 -3.61 -18.56
C ALA A 385 7.13 -3.85 -17.30
N GLY A 386 5.99 -4.52 -17.40
CA GLY A 386 5.02 -4.68 -16.30
C GLY A 386 5.58 -5.35 -15.03
N ASN A 387 6.62 -6.18 -15.18
CA ASN A 387 7.34 -6.78 -14.05
C ASN A 387 8.16 -5.77 -13.24
N PHE A 388 8.49 -4.62 -13.83
CA PHE A 388 9.34 -3.58 -13.26
C PHE A 388 8.56 -2.29 -12.96
N ILE A 389 7.59 -1.93 -13.81
CA ILE A 389 6.70 -0.78 -13.65
C ILE A 389 5.26 -1.27 -13.59
N GLN A 390 4.64 -1.19 -12.41
CA GLN A 390 3.23 -1.55 -12.24
C GLN A 390 2.33 -0.63 -13.09
N PHE A 391 1.22 -1.17 -13.59
CA PHE A 391 0.33 -0.45 -14.52
C PHE A 391 -0.23 0.87 -13.95
N ASP A 392 -0.46 0.95 -12.64
CA ASP A 392 -0.94 2.13 -11.91
C ASP A 392 0.17 3.12 -11.51
N SER A 393 1.43 2.80 -11.80
CA SER A 393 2.58 3.63 -11.42
C SER A 393 2.61 4.99 -12.11
N PRO A 394 3.07 6.06 -11.44
CA PRO A 394 3.29 7.36 -12.06
C PRO A 394 4.48 7.34 -13.03
N THR A 395 4.55 8.28 -13.97
CA THR A 395 5.64 8.43 -14.96
C THR A 395 7.03 8.56 -14.31
N SER A 396 7.11 9.10 -13.10
CA SER A 396 8.35 9.14 -12.29
C SER A 396 8.99 7.77 -12.07
N LYS A 397 8.23 6.67 -12.17
CA LYS A 397 8.77 5.31 -12.03
C LYS A 397 9.67 4.90 -13.17
N ILE A 398 9.49 5.45 -14.38
CA ILE A 398 10.37 5.20 -15.53
C ILE A 398 11.82 5.51 -15.13
N HIS A 399 12.04 6.71 -14.58
CA HIS A 399 13.37 7.11 -14.12
C HIS A 399 13.85 6.22 -12.97
N SER A 400 13.02 5.96 -11.95
CA SER A 400 13.49 5.21 -10.80
C SER A 400 13.90 3.77 -11.09
N VAL A 401 13.37 3.15 -12.16
CA VAL A 401 13.51 1.71 -12.42
C VAL A 401 14.27 1.39 -13.72
N LEU A 402 14.13 2.21 -14.76
CA LEU A 402 14.66 1.90 -16.09
C LEU A 402 15.89 2.74 -16.47
N GLU A 403 16.45 3.50 -15.54
CA GLU A 403 17.67 4.25 -15.82
C GLU A 403 18.90 3.38 -15.89
N GLY A 404 19.80 3.77 -16.80
CA GLY A 404 21.13 3.21 -16.89
C GLY A 404 22.16 4.09 -16.20
N GLY A 405 23.32 4.18 -16.84
CA GLY A 405 24.43 5.02 -16.41
C GLY A 405 25.39 4.36 -15.44
N PHE A 406 26.62 4.82 -15.49
CA PHE A 406 27.76 4.26 -14.79
C PHE A 406 28.22 5.18 -13.67
N HIS A 407 28.78 4.57 -12.64
CA HIS A 407 29.44 5.29 -11.55
C HIS A 407 30.61 6.13 -12.09
N HIS A 408 30.87 7.29 -11.47
CA HIS A 408 31.94 8.20 -11.90
C HIS A 408 33.34 7.56 -11.91
N SER A 409 33.54 6.45 -11.17
CA SER A 409 34.81 5.72 -11.18
C SER A 409 35.02 4.82 -12.41
N THR A 410 34.05 4.77 -13.32
CA THR A 410 34.13 3.98 -14.55
C THR A 410 35.08 4.65 -15.53
N PHE A 411 36.03 3.89 -16.09
CA PHE A 411 37.05 4.41 -17.00
C PHE A 411 36.77 4.05 -18.45
N ILE A 412 36.86 5.04 -19.34
CA ILE A 412 36.70 4.89 -20.78
C ILE A 412 38.04 5.16 -21.47
N GLU A 413 38.33 4.37 -22.49
CA GLU A 413 39.54 4.49 -23.31
C GLU A 413 39.27 5.39 -24.52
N LEU A 414 40.12 6.40 -24.70
CA LEU A 414 40.14 7.27 -25.88
C LEU A 414 40.96 6.65 -27.01
N ASP A 415 40.79 7.18 -28.22
CA ASP A 415 41.55 6.77 -29.42
C ASP A 415 43.08 6.93 -29.28
N ASP A 416 43.51 7.93 -28.49
CA ASP A 416 44.90 8.19 -28.16
C ASP A 416 45.48 7.26 -27.05
N GLY A 417 44.67 6.32 -26.55
CA GLY A 417 45.06 5.35 -25.54
C GLY A 417 44.99 5.83 -24.09
N ARG A 418 44.61 7.09 -23.82
CA ARG A 418 44.35 7.56 -22.46
C ARG A 418 43.10 6.88 -21.89
N ARG A 419 43.16 6.60 -20.58
CA ARG A 419 42.00 6.15 -19.78
C ARG A 419 41.54 7.29 -18.90
N ILE A 420 40.32 7.77 -19.10
CA ILE A 420 39.72 8.84 -18.29
C ILE A 420 38.42 8.38 -17.67
N SER A 421 38.01 9.01 -16.57
CA SER A 421 36.70 8.75 -15.98
C SER A 421 35.59 9.11 -16.98
N ILE A 422 34.51 8.34 -16.99
CA ILE A 422 33.29 8.66 -17.75
C ILE A 422 32.74 10.05 -17.40
N ALA A 423 32.97 10.52 -16.17
CA ALA A 423 32.56 11.84 -15.73
C ALA A 423 33.38 12.98 -16.35
N ASP A 424 34.60 12.67 -16.83
CA ASP A 424 35.53 13.64 -17.44
C ASP A 424 35.49 13.64 -18.97
N ILE A 425 34.74 12.72 -19.58
CA ILE A 425 34.51 12.64 -21.04
C ILE A 425 33.85 13.92 -21.53
N LYS A 426 34.28 14.41 -22.69
CA LYS A 426 33.74 15.62 -23.32
C LYS A 426 33.00 15.29 -24.62
N VAL A 427 32.02 16.13 -24.94
CA VAL A 427 31.32 16.08 -26.23
C VAL A 427 32.34 16.31 -27.34
N ASN A 428 32.27 15.46 -28.37
CA ASN A 428 33.20 15.31 -29.50
C ASN A 428 34.52 14.59 -29.19
N ASP A 429 34.72 14.04 -27.98
CA ASP A 429 35.84 13.11 -27.77
C ASP A 429 35.69 11.87 -28.66
N GLN A 430 36.83 11.30 -29.07
CA GLN A 430 36.91 10.09 -29.89
C GLN A 430 37.31 8.91 -29.00
N LEU A 431 36.47 7.88 -28.97
CA LEU A 431 36.71 6.67 -28.17
C LEU A 431 37.61 5.68 -28.91
N ARG A 432 38.18 4.72 -28.17
CA ARG A 432 39.19 3.77 -28.65
C ARG A 432 38.86 3.09 -29.98
N PHE A 433 37.60 2.76 -30.24
CA PHE A 433 37.20 2.02 -31.45
C PHE A 433 36.60 2.92 -32.53
N GLY A 434 36.80 4.23 -32.43
CA GLY A 434 36.38 5.20 -33.44
C GLY A 434 34.97 5.75 -33.25
N GLU A 435 34.32 5.48 -32.12
CA GLU A 435 33.04 6.09 -31.77
C GLU A 435 33.24 7.55 -31.37
N ARG A 436 32.39 8.46 -31.87
CA ARG A 436 32.41 9.87 -31.49
C ARG A 436 31.35 10.14 -30.43
N VAL A 437 31.74 10.76 -29.32
CA VAL A 437 30.81 11.17 -28.27
C VAL A 437 29.96 12.34 -28.77
N LEU A 438 28.68 12.08 -29.04
CA LEU A 438 27.71 13.10 -29.47
C LEU A 438 27.10 13.86 -28.29
N GLY A 439 27.03 13.23 -27.12
CA GLY A 439 26.46 13.83 -25.93
C GLY A 439 26.90 13.16 -24.64
N ILE A 440 26.78 13.90 -23.55
CA ILE A 440 27.02 13.43 -22.18
C ILE A 440 25.71 13.58 -21.41
N VAL A 441 25.38 12.54 -20.65
CA VAL A 441 24.20 12.48 -19.80
C VAL A 441 24.62 12.35 -18.35
N ILE A 442 24.09 13.23 -17.50
CA ILE A 442 24.27 13.20 -16.05
C ILE A 442 22.92 12.88 -15.43
N ILE A 443 22.83 11.78 -14.69
CA ILE A 443 21.58 11.21 -14.17
C ILE A 443 21.55 11.39 -12.65
N ASP A 444 20.43 11.87 -12.10
CA ASP A 444 20.21 11.94 -10.65
C ASP A 444 20.08 10.54 -10.06
N ALA A 445 21.07 10.13 -9.28
CA ALA A 445 21.11 8.78 -8.73
C ALA A 445 20.35 8.64 -7.40
N LYS A 446 20.03 9.77 -6.74
CA LYS A 446 19.37 9.78 -5.43
C LYS A 446 17.96 9.17 -5.48
N ASN A 447 17.26 9.38 -6.59
CA ASN A 447 15.88 8.93 -6.79
C ASN A 447 15.75 7.60 -7.56
N LEU A 448 16.87 6.97 -7.92
CA LEU A 448 16.86 5.61 -8.45
C LEU A 448 16.42 4.63 -7.37
N GLN A 449 15.76 3.54 -7.76
CA GLN A 449 15.37 2.49 -6.83
C GLN A 449 16.61 1.84 -6.21
N GLN A 450 17.60 1.53 -7.04
CA GLN A 450 18.84 0.89 -6.65
C GLN A 450 19.97 1.30 -7.61
N VAL A 451 21.19 1.29 -7.11
CA VAL A 451 22.42 1.30 -7.90
C VAL A 451 23.15 0.03 -7.49
N ASN A 452 23.65 -0.70 -8.48
CA ASN A 452 24.10 -2.07 -8.29
C ASN A 452 25.50 -2.26 -8.84
N LYS A 453 26.19 -3.25 -8.26
CA LYS A 453 27.42 -3.81 -8.78
C LYS A 453 27.11 -5.10 -9.53
N TYR A 454 27.35 -5.08 -10.83
CA TYR A 454 27.14 -6.19 -11.75
C TYR A 454 28.45 -6.91 -12.03
N THR A 455 28.38 -8.24 -12.19
CA THR A 455 29.51 -9.05 -12.67
C THR A 455 29.19 -9.58 -14.06
N ILE A 456 29.88 -9.07 -15.08
CA ILE A 456 29.67 -9.42 -16.49
C ILE A 456 31.00 -9.89 -17.07
N LYS A 457 31.07 -11.13 -17.59
CA LYS A 457 32.30 -11.75 -18.12
C LYS A 457 33.52 -11.60 -17.17
N ASN A 458 33.32 -11.88 -15.88
CA ASN A 458 34.32 -11.73 -14.81
C ASN A 458 34.85 -10.29 -14.58
N LYS A 459 34.10 -9.27 -15.00
CA LYS A 459 34.40 -7.85 -14.74
C LYS A 459 33.29 -7.21 -13.93
N HIS A 460 33.65 -6.22 -13.14
CA HIS A 460 32.71 -5.55 -12.24
C HIS A 460 32.36 -4.15 -12.73
N PHE A 461 31.06 -3.87 -12.81
CA PHE A 461 30.52 -2.58 -13.23
C PHE A 461 29.57 -2.06 -12.17
N ILE A 462 29.65 -0.77 -11.84
CA ILE A 462 28.71 -0.12 -10.93
C ILE A 462 27.87 0.85 -11.73
N GLY A 463 26.55 0.70 -11.66
CA GLY A 463 25.63 1.54 -12.43
C GLY A 463 24.18 1.37 -12.06
N GLY A 464 23.33 2.04 -12.84
CA GLY A 464 21.88 1.97 -12.73
C GLY A 464 21.33 0.58 -13.06
N PRO A 465 20.04 0.34 -12.79
CA PRO A 465 19.39 -0.95 -12.99
C PRO A 465 19.41 -1.47 -14.44
N ASN A 466 19.48 -0.58 -15.43
CA ASN A 466 19.25 -0.89 -16.85
C ASN A 466 20.43 -0.52 -17.75
N LEU A 467 21.53 -1.26 -17.64
CA LEU A 467 22.66 -1.18 -18.55
C LEU A 467 22.47 -2.18 -19.68
N TRP A 468 22.42 -1.68 -20.92
CA TRP A 468 22.31 -2.52 -22.10
C TRP A 468 23.68 -2.91 -22.63
N ILE A 469 23.83 -4.18 -22.95
CA ILE A 469 25.04 -4.80 -23.48
C ILE A 469 24.72 -5.32 -24.88
N ASN A 470 25.62 -5.04 -25.82
CA ASN A 470 25.61 -5.60 -27.16
C ASN A 470 26.78 -6.58 -27.28
N ASP A 471 26.47 -7.88 -27.27
CA ASP A 471 27.47 -8.94 -27.38
C ASP A 471 27.30 -9.69 -28.71
N ASN A 472 28.31 -10.48 -29.08
CA ASN A 472 28.26 -11.32 -30.28
C ASN A 472 27.12 -12.34 -30.26
N LEU A 473 26.55 -12.63 -29.09
CA LEU A 473 25.42 -13.54 -28.87
C LEU A 473 24.06 -12.84 -28.91
N GLY A 474 24.03 -11.50 -29.00
CA GLY A 474 22.81 -10.70 -28.98
C GLY A 474 22.87 -9.55 -27.99
N LYS A 475 21.74 -8.86 -27.84
CA LYS A 475 21.56 -7.74 -26.92
C LYS A 475 20.85 -8.20 -25.65
N PHE A 476 21.33 -7.74 -24.50
CA PHE A 476 20.67 -8.01 -23.22
C PHE A 476 20.87 -6.83 -22.25
N THR A 477 20.09 -6.80 -21.18
CA THR A 477 20.12 -5.75 -20.16
C THR A 477 20.46 -6.31 -18.78
N THR A 478 20.97 -5.47 -17.90
CA THR A 478 21.11 -5.77 -16.47
C THR A 478 19.81 -5.74 -15.68
N LEU A 479 18.68 -5.37 -16.29
CA LEU A 479 17.38 -5.46 -15.64
C LEU A 479 17.07 -6.92 -15.29
N GLY A 480 16.81 -7.17 -14.00
CA GLY A 480 16.52 -8.51 -13.50
C GLY A 480 17.75 -9.40 -13.28
N LEU A 481 18.96 -8.94 -13.60
CA LEU A 481 20.19 -9.70 -13.30
C LEU A 481 20.52 -9.68 -11.81
N ASP A 482 21.04 -10.81 -11.32
CA ASP A 482 21.62 -10.91 -9.99
C ASP A 482 22.76 -9.90 -9.81
N SER A 483 22.70 -9.14 -8.72
CA SER A 483 23.65 -8.07 -8.45
C SER A 483 23.73 -7.73 -6.96
N GLU A 484 24.83 -7.09 -6.56
CA GLU A 484 24.99 -6.55 -5.22
C GLU A 484 24.56 -5.08 -5.19
N SER A 485 23.58 -4.74 -4.34
CA SER A 485 23.20 -3.34 -4.16
C SER A 485 24.33 -2.55 -3.48
N VAL A 486 24.59 -1.34 -3.98
CA VAL A 486 25.63 -0.44 -3.44
C VAL A 486 25.02 0.89 -2.99
N GLU A 487 25.79 1.65 -2.22
CA GLU A 487 25.39 3.01 -1.85
C GLU A 487 25.21 3.89 -3.09
N LYS A 488 24.09 4.62 -3.15
CA LYS A 488 23.75 5.45 -4.30
C LYS A 488 24.68 6.66 -4.35
N PRO A 489 25.43 6.87 -5.45
CA PRO A 489 26.18 8.10 -5.64
C PRO A 489 25.21 9.28 -5.80
N GLU A 490 25.75 10.49 -5.89
CA GLU A 490 24.93 11.65 -6.23
C GLU A 490 24.49 11.62 -7.71
N PHE A 491 25.39 11.22 -8.61
CA PHE A 491 25.13 11.15 -10.04
C PHE A 491 25.66 9.86 -10.66
N LEU A 492 24.96 9.41 -11.70
CA LEU A 492 25.49 8.45 -12.69
C LEU A 492 25.73 9.17 -14.02
N TYR A 493 26.58 8.58 -14.85
CA TYR A 493 27.04 9.17 -16.10
C TYR A 493 26.79 8.21 -17.26
N GLN A 494 26.33 8.74 -18.38
CA GLN A 494 26.15 7.95 -19.59
C GLN A 494 26.53 8.77 -20.83
N LEU A 495 26.86 8.07 -21.91
CA LEU A 495 27.24 8.68 -23.18
C LEU A 495 26.14 8.51 -24.23
N LEU A 496 26.16 9.40 -25.22
CA LEU A 496 25.49 9.25 -26.50
C LEU A 496 26.57 9.23 -27.59
N THR A 497 26.50 8.27 -28.50
CA THR A 497 27.55 8.06 -29.52
C THR A 497 26.94 7.98 -30.92
N ASP A 498 27.75 8.20 -31.96
CA ASP A 498 27.29 8.08 -33.35
C ASP A 498 27.01 6.64 -33.80
N THR A 499 27.62 5.68 -33.10
CA THR A 499 27.48 4.22 -33.29
C THR A 499 26.42 3.58 -32.37
N ASP A 500 25.76 4.35 -31.51
CA ASP A 500 24.81 3.90 -30.47
C ASP A 500 25.43 2.93 -29.43
N ASN A 501 26.76 2.79 -29.42
CA ASN A 501 27.51 1.84 -28.60
C ASN A 501 28.85 2.44 -28.16
N PHE A 502 29.39 1.97 -27.05
CA PHE A 502 30.75 2.27 -26.60
C PHE A 502 31.30 1.13 -25.74
N THR A 503 32.63 1.06 -25.62
CA THR A 503 33.28 -0.08 -24.96
C THR A 503 33.89 0.31 -23.62
N ILE A 504 33.57 -0.47 -22.58
CA ILE A 504 34.17 -0.34 -21.23
C ILE A 504 34.81 -1.68 -20.88
N ASP A 505 36.12 -1.67 -20.63
CA ASP A 505 36.90 -2.88 -20.33
C ASP A 505 36.59 -4.04 -21.31
N GLY A 506 36.52 -3.77 -22.61
CA GLY A 506 36.29 -4.80 -23.63
C GLY A 506 34.88 -5.40 -23.66
N ILE A 507 33.92 -4.83 -22.92
CA ILE A 507 32.49 -5.11 -23.07
C ILE A 507 31.84 -3.92 -23.78
N GLN A 508 31.10 -4.20 -24.85
CA GLN A 508 30.39 -3.18 -25.61
C GLN A 508 29.02 -2.94 -24.96
N PHE A 509 28.86 -1.74 -24.42
CA PHE A 509 27.61 -1.25 -23.89
C PHE A 509 26.90 -0.39 -24.93
N MET A 510 25.57 -0.40 -24.89
CA MET A 510 24.78 0.52 -25.68
C MET A 510 24.70 1.88 -24.98
N ASP A 511 24.54 2.93 -25.77
CA ASP A 511 24.50 4.30 -25.27
C ASP A 511 23.18 4.62 -24.51
N TYR A 512 22.99 5.85 -24.03
CA TYR A 512 21.85 6.22 -23.21
C TYR A 512 20.47 5.85 -23.81
N ASN A 513 20.30 5.98 -25.13
CA ASN A 513 19.00 5.80 -25.78
C ASN A 513 18.46 4.38 -25.64
N SER A 514 19.37 3.41 -25.52
CA SER A 514 19.02 1.98 -25.40
C SER A 514 18.13 1.66 -24.19
N ALA A 515 18.22 2.45 -23.11
CA ALA A 515 17.50 2.20 -21.87
C ALA A 515 15.98 2.08 -22.07
N ILE A 516 15.40 2.91 -22.95
CA ILE A 516 13.97 2.87 -23.28
C ILE A 516 13.75 2.26 -24.66
N GLU A 517 14.57 2.62 -25.66
CA GLU A 517 14.34 2.22 -27.05
C GLU A 517 14.41 0.70 -27.25
N GLN A 518 15.32 0.00 -26.55
CA GLN A 518 15.40 -1.46 -26.69
C GLN A 518 14.23 -2.17 -25.99
N ILE A 519 13.64 -1.56 -24.96
CA ILE A 519 12.45 -2.13 -24.28
C ILE A 519 11.21 -1.93 -25.16
N MET A 520 11.04 -0.77 -25.79
CA MET A 520 9.91 -0.50 -26.68
C MET A 520 10.09 -1.05 -28.10
N GLY A 521 11.26 -1.61 -28.43
CA GLY A 521 11.53 -2.25 -29.72
C GLY A 521 10.89 -3.63 -29.84
N GLU A 522 10.63 -4.08 -31.07
CA GLU A 522 9.97 -5.36 -31.38
C GLU A 522 10.71 -6.63 -30.85
N ASP A 523 11.92 -6.49 -30.32
CA ASP A 523 12.82 -7.61 -29.95
C ASP A 523 12.85 -7.95 -28.44
N TRP A 524 12.17 -7.19 -27.57
CA TRP A 524 12.25 -7.47 -26.12
C TRP A 524 11.22 -8.53 -25.68
N THR A 525 11.73 -9.66 -25.16
CA THR A 525 10.93 -10.66 -24.45
C THR A 525 11.44 -10.80 -23.02
N ALA A 526 10.59 -10.47 -22.05
CA ALA A 526 10.81 -10.82 -20.65
C ALA A 526 10.55 -12.31 -20.46
N ASP A 527 11.42 -13.17 -20.98
CA ASP A 527 11.39 -14.59 -20.66
C ASP A 527 12.59 -14.95 -19.79
N ASP A 528 12.30 -15.46 -18.59
CA ASP A 528 13.24 -15.84 -17.52
C ASP A 528 14.28 -16.91 -17.94
N SER A 529 14.24 -17.36 -19.20
CA SER A 529 15.05 -18.45 -19.74
C SER A 529 16.37 -18.00 -20.39
N SER A 530 16.58 -16.69 -20.60
CA SER A 530 17.79 -16.16 -21.26
C SER A 530 18.95 -15.83 -20.31
N PHE A 531 18.74 -15.93 -18.99
CA PHE A 531 19.67 -15.45 -17.95
C PHE A 531 20.57 -16.53 -17.34
N SER A 532 21.11 -17.44 -18.17
CA SER A 532 22.22 -18.32 -17.75
C SER A 532 23.41 -18.20 -18.69
N ILE A 533 24.31 -17.24 -18.40
CA ILE A 533 25.69 -17.24 -18.89
C ILE A 533 26.64 -16.93 -17.73
#